data_AF-A0A520H783-F1
#
_entry.id   AF-A0A520H783-F1
#
_cell.length_a   1.000
_cell.length_b   1.000
_cell.length_c   1.000
_cell.angle_alpha   90.00
_cell.angle_beta   90.00
_cell.angle_gamma   90.00
#
_symmetry.space_group_name_H-M   'P 1'
#
loop_
_entity.id
_entity.type
_entity.pdbx_description
1 polymer ?
#
loop_
_entity_poly.entity_id
_entity_poly.type
_entity_poly.pdbx_seq_one_letter_code
_entity_poly.pdbx_strand_id
1 'polypeptide(L)'
;MFVLHIALQGCLRANDVEYGITADTGGHIRYLLDLVTASRRNPAIDRIEIVTRAFHHVAYAECYAEPVETIDGTTRIVRLATASAAYLVKEE
;
A
#
# COMPACT_ATOMS: atom_id res chain seq x y z
N MET A 1 -12.62 15.63 6.08
CA MET A 1 -12.99 14.20 6.02
C MET A 1 -11.76 13.31 5.99
N PHE A 2 -11.81 12.15 6.64
CA PHE A 2 -10.75 11.14 6.58
C PHE A 2 -11.23 9.93 5.76
N VAL A 3 -10.42 9.49 4.79
CA VAL A 3 -10.68 8.30 3.97
C VAL A 3 -9.60 7.25 4.23
N LEU A 4 -10.03 6.01 4.46
CA LEU A 4 -9.14 4.88 4.70
C LEU A 4 -9.44 3.77 3.68
N HIS A 5 -8.43 3.39 2.92
CA HIS A 5 -8.43 2.24 2.04
C HIS A 5 -7.74 1.07 2.73
N ILE A 6 -8.29 -0.14 2.60
CA ILE A 6 -7.66 -1.36 3.09
C ILE A 6 -7.25 -2.19 1.87
N ALA A 7 -5.96 -2.49 1.75
CA ALA A 7 -5.39 -3.28 0.67
C ALA A 7 -4.34 -4.24 1.24
N LEU A 8 -4.76 -5.42 1.67
CA LEU A 8 -3.90 -6.37 2.40
C LEU A 8 -3.04 -7.24 1.48
N GLN A 9 -3.41 -7.35 0.21
CA GLN A 9 -2.77 -8.22 -0.78
C GLN A 9 -1.81 -7.44 -1.68
N GLY A 10 -0.82 -8.17 -2.17
CA GLY A 10 0.17 -7.66 -3.11
C GLY A 10 1.21 -6.72 -2.51
N CYS A 11 2.20 -6.39 -3.32
CA CYS A 11 3.36 -5.59 -2.93
C CYS A 11 3.08 -4.10 -3.17
N LEU A 12 2.46 -3.45 -2.18
CA LEU A 12 2.04 -2.05 -2.27
C LEU A 12 3.18 -1.10 -1.88
N ARG A 13 3.48 -0.15 -2.79
CA ARG A 13 4.42 0.98 -2.62
C ARG A 13 3.84 2.23 -3.29
N ALA A 14 4.25 3.42 -2.88
CA ALA A 14 3.66 4.67 -3.39
C ALA A 14 3.94 4.89 -4.87
N ASN A 15 5.15 4.54 -5.31
CA ASN A 15 5.66 4.73 -6.67
C ASN A 15 6.22 3.42 -7.21
N ASP A 16 6.35 3.30 -8.53
CA ASP A 16 6.94 2.15 -9.23
C ASP A 16 6.31 0.80 -8.86
N VAL A 17 5.01 0.64 -9.15
CA VAL A 17 4.34 -0.66 -9.00
C VAL A 17 5.05 -1.69 -9.90
N GLU A 18 5.72 -2.64 -9.28
CA GLU A 18 6.43 -3.73 -9.96
C GLU A 18 5.45 -4.83 -10.34
N TYR A 19 5.02 -4.81 -11.60
CA TYR A 19 4.11 -5.83 -12.12
C TYR A 19 4.76 -7.21 -12.10
N GLY A 20 4.01 -8.20 -11.62
CA GLY A 20 4.43 -9.60 -11.68
C GLY A 20 5.40 -10.05 -10.59
N ILE A 21 5.70 -9.22 -9.59
CA ILE A 21 6.47 -9.66 -8.40
C ILE A 21 5.72 -10.72 -7.59
N THR A 22 4.38 -10.62 -7.55
CA THR A 22 3.48 -11.63 -6.98
C THR A 22 2.23 -11.70 -7.84
N ALA A 23 1.43 -12.77 -7.71
CA ALA A 23 0.14 -12.89 -8.38
C ALA A 23 -0.83 -11.75 -8.02
N ASP A 24 -0.65 -11.13 -6.84
CA ASP A 24 -1.49 -10.07 -6.31
C ASP A 24 -0.95 -8.64 -6.61
N THR A 25 0.23 -8.52 -7.21
CA THR A 25 0.83 -7.22 -7.56
C THR A 25 0.61 -6.90 -9.05
N GLY A 26 -0.36 -6.02 -9.32
CA GLY A 26 -0.60 -5.55 -10.67
C GLY A 26 -1.70 -4.50 -10.77
N GLY A 27 -2.63 -4.70 -11.70
CA GLY A 27 -3.66 -3.73 -12.04
C GLY A 27 -4.52 -3.24 -10.86
N HIS A 28 -4.79 -4.12 -9.88
CA HIS A 28 -5.53 -3.73 -8.67
C HIS A 28 -4.80 -2.67 -7.84
N ILE A 29 -3.50 -2.85 -7.60
CA ILE A 29 -2.69 -1.88 -6.86
C ILE A 29 -2.61 -0.57 -7.64
N ARG A 30 -2.38 -0.65 -8.95
CA ARG A 30 -2.36 0.55 -9.80
C ARG A 30 -3.69 1.31 -9.74
N TYR A 31 -4.81 0.60 -9.83
CA TYR A 31 -6.13 1.18 -9.72
C TYR A 31 -6.32 1.92 -8.40
N LEU A 32 -5.92 1.31 -7.27
CA LEU A 32 -6.02 1.94 -5.96
C LEU A 32 -5.19 3.23 -5.86
N LEU A 33 -3.96 3.22 -6.36
CA LEU A 33 -3.10 4.42 -6.37
C LEU A 33 -3.68 5.54 -7.25
N ASP A 34 -4.26 5.19 -8.40
CA ASP A 34 -4.95 6.15 -9.27
C ASP A 34 -6.24 6.69 -8.61
N LEU A 35 -6.99 5.85 -7.90
CA LEU A 35 -8.17 6.25 -7.12
C LEU A 35 -7.81 7.23 -6.01
N VAL A 36 -6.76 6.94 -5.23
CA VAL A 36 -6.27 7.83 -4.17
C VAL A 36 -5.79 9.15 -4.78
N THR A 37 -5.13 9.08 -5.93
CA THR A 37 -4.68 10.24 -6.71
C THR A 37 -5.82 11.11 -7.21
N ALA A 38 -6.94 10.52 -7.62
CA ALA A 38 -8.13 11.28 -7.98
C ALA A 38 -8.81 11.86 -6.73
N SER A 39 -8.91 11.07 -5.66
CA SER A 39 -9.61 11.43 -4.43
C SER A 39 -8.96 12.63 -3.73
N ARG A 40 -7.63 12.73 -3.70
CA ARG A 40 -6.92 13.85 -3.07
C ARG A 40 -7.23 15.23 -3.65
N ARG A 41 -7.86 15.28 -4.84
CA ARG A 41 -8.29 16.54 -5.47
C ARG A 41 -9.56 17.11 -4.84
N ASN A 42 -10.28 16.33 -4.03
CA ASN A 42 -11.47 16.79 -3.33
C ASN A 42 -11.07 17.62 -2.09
N PRO A 43 -11.37 18.93 -2.04
CA PRO A 43 -10.97 19.80 -0.94
C PRO A 43 -11.64 19.45 0.41
N ALA A 44 -12.67 18.60 0.42
CA ALA A 44 -13.29 18.13 1.66
C ALA A 44 -12.48 17.00 2.35
N ILE A 45 -11.48 16.42 1.68
CA ILE A 45 -10.64 15.35 2.22
C ILE A 45 -9.39 15.97 2.87
N ASP A 46 -9.26 15.77 4.18
CA ASP A 46 -8.13 16.27 4.96
C ASP A 46 -7.00 15.24 5.03
N ARG A 47 -7.34 13.94 4.89
CA ARG A 47 -6.40 12.83 5.03
C ARG A 47 -6.85 11.60 4.26
N ILE A 48 -5.91 10.92 3.61
CA ILE A 48 -6.09 9.60 3.01
C ILE A 48 -5.03 8.64 3.56
N GLU A 49 -5.46 7.45 3.98
CA GLU A 49 -4.57 6.37 4.37
C GLU A 49 -4.84 5.12 3.54
N ILE A 50 -3.77 4.49 3.06
CA ILE A 50 -3.82 3.14 2.50
C ILE A 50 -3.23 2.21 3.55
N VAL A 51 -4.08 1.44 4.21
CA VAL A 51 -3.67 0.47 5.21
C VAL A 51 -3.39 -0.88 4.54
N THR A 52 -2.19 -1.38 4.74
CA THR A 52 -1.73 -2.67 4.22
C THR A 52 -0.93 -3.42 5.29
N ARG A 53 -0.46 -4.61 4.95
CA ARG A 53 0.36 -5.43 5.84
C ARG A 53 1.83 -5.05 5.70
N ALA A 54 2.55 -5.00 6.82
CA ALA A 54 4.01 -4.92 6.82
C ALA A 54 4.60 -6.33 6.67
N PHE A 55 5.59 -6.48 5.79
CA PHE A 55 6.33 -7.72 5.61
C PHE A 55 7.72 -7.45 5.02
N HIS A 56 8.64 -8.38 5.22
CA HIS A 56 9.93 -8.40 4.55
C HIS A 56 9.82 -9.20 3.24
N HIS A 57 10.28 -8.59 2.15
CA HIS A 57 10.45 -9.24 0.87
C HIS A 57 11.95 -9.40 0.57
N VAL A 58 12.39 -10.55 0.07
CA VAL A 58 13.82 -10.86 -0.12
C VAL A 58 14.53 -9.81 -1.00
N ALA A 59 13.83 -9.25 -1.98
CA ALA A 59 14.39 -8.24 -2.88
C ALA A 59 14.30 -6.79 -2.35
N TYR A 60 13.39 -6.48 -1.40
CA TYR A 60 13.03 -5.11 -1.00
C TYR A 60 12.60 -5.04 0.47
N ALA A 61 13.36 -5.68 1.36
CA ALA A 61 12.94 -5.97 2.73
C ALA A 61 12.57 -4.72 3.54
N GLU A 62 13.15 -3.57 3.22
CA GLU A 62 12.88 -2.29 3.89
C GLU A 62 11.56 -1.67 3.39
N CYS A 63 11.36 -1.52 2.08
CA CYS A 63 10.22 -0.77 1.52
C CYS A 63 8.83 -1.31 1.95
N TYR A 64 8.68 -2.63 2.09
CA TYR A 64 7.40 -3.25 2.50
C TYR A 64 7.27 -3.45 4.01
N ALA A 65 8.34 -3.20 4.77
CA ALA A 65 8.33 -3.26 6.23
C ALA A 65 8.23 -1.88 6.88
N GLU A 66 8.54 -0.80 6.14
CA GLU A 66 8.41 0.58 6.63
C GLU A 66 6.98 0.88 7.10
N PRO A 67 6.77 1.11 8.42
CA PRO A 67 5.43 1.23 9.01
C PRO A 67 4.59 2.36 8.44
N VAL A 68 5.24 3.45 8.00
CA VAL A 68 4.58 4.58 7.37
C VAL A 68 5.42 5.04 6.19
N GLU A 69 4.81 5.07 5.00
CA GLU A 69 5.39 5.69 3.81
C GLU A 69 4.53 6.89 3.42
N THR A 70 5.09 8.09 3.59
CA THR A 70 4.41 9.33 3.21
C THR A 70 4.45 9.49 1.69
N ILE A 71 3.28 9.65 1.08
CA ILE A 71 3.14 9.90 -0.37
C ILE A 71 3.20 11.40 -0.64
N ASP A 72 2.41 12.17 0.13
CA ASP A 72 2.34 13.63 0.07
C ASP A 72 1.84 14.19 1.42
N GLY A 73 1.56 15.49 1.49
CA GLY A 73 1.11 16.15 2.72
C GLY A 73 -0.25 15.70 3.26
N THR A 74 -1.03 14.94 2.48
CA THR A 74 -2.38 14.46 2.82
C THR A 74 -2.53 12.95 2.78
N THR A 75 -1.59 12.25 2.14
CA THR A 75 -1.70 10.83 1.80
C THR A 75 -0.50 10.04 2.32
N ARG A 76 -0.78 8.90 2.96
CA ARG A 76 0.27 7.95 3.41
C ARG A 76 -0.18 6.50 3.27
N ILE A 77 0.79 5.61 3.13
CA ILE A 77 0.61 4.17 3.29
C ILE A 77 0.96 3.84 4.75
N VAL A 78 0.10 3.09 5.42
CA VAL A 78 0.31 2.60 6.79
C VAL A 78 0.40 1.09 6.74
N ARG A 79 1.52 0.55 7.19
CA ARG A 79 1.79 -0.89 7.17
C ARG A 79 1.69 -1.45 8.58
N LEU A 80 0.82 -2.42 8.77
CA LEU A 80 0.59 -3.06 10.05
C LEU A 80 1.46 -4.32 10.17
N ALA A 81 2.35 -4.36 11.15
CA ALA A 81 3.08 -5.56 11.51
C ALA A 81 2.11 -6.65 11.98
N THR A 82 2.38 -7.90 11.58
CA THR A 82 1.63 -9.08 12.05
C THR A 82 2.58 -10.07 12.70
N ALA A 83 2.06 -11.19 13.22
CA ALA A 83 2.86 -12.23 13.85
C ALA A 83 3.90 -12.86 12.89
N SER A 84 3.64 -12.82 11.59
CA SER A 84 4.59 -13.25 10.55
C SER A 84 5.15 -12.02 9.86
N ALA A 85 6.48 -11.98 9.71
CA ALA A 85 7.14 -10.95 8.94
C ALA A 85 7.36 -11.35 7.47
N ALA A 86 6.97 -12.57 7.05
CA ALA A 86 7.10 -13.01 5.66
C ALA A 86 5.94 -12.50 4.79
N TYR A 87 6.18 -12.33 3.49
CA TYR A 87 5.05 -12.17 2.56
C TYR A 87 4.12 -13.39 2.65
N LEU A 88 2.82 -13.15 2.66
CA LEU A 88 1.81 -14.21 2.69
C LEU A 88 1.11 -14.21 1.34
N VAL A 89 1.27 -15.30 0.60
CA VAL A 89 0.52 -15.55 -0.62
C VAL A 89 -0.91 -15.92 -0.27
N LYS A 90 -1.86 -15.68 -1.17
CA LYS A 90 -3.28 -15.98 -0.94
C LYS A 90 -3.54 -17.48 -0.77
N GLU A 91 -2.72 -18.32 -1.39
CA GLU A 91 -2.87 -19.78 -1.42
C GLU A 91 -2.46 -20.48 -0.12
N GLU A 92 -1.85 -19.76 0.82
CA GLU A 92 -1.44 -20.23 2.16
C GLU A 92 -2.32 -19.62 3.27
#